data_AF-A0A942G772-F1
#
_entry.id   AF-A0A942G772-F1
#
_cell.length_a   1.000
_cell.length_b   1.000
_cell.length_c   1.000
_cell.angle_alpha   90.00
_cell.angle_beta   90.00
_cell.angle_gamma   90.00
#
_symmetry.space_group_name_H-M   'P 1'
#
loop_
_entity.id
_entity.type
_entity.pdbx_description
1 polymer ?
#
loop_
_entity_poly.entity_id
_entity_poly.type
_entity_poly.pdbx_seq_one_letter_code
_entity_poly.pdbx_strand_id
1 'polypeptide(L)' 'MIPATFDYVRAESIDHAVATLAEHGDEAKLLAGGHSLLPLMKLRLAAP' A
#
# COMPACT_ATOMS: atom_id res chain seq x y z
N MET A 1 -2.88 16.34 8.87
CA MET A 1 -3.84 15.39 8.28
C MET A 1 -3.20 14.00 8.26
N ILE A 2 -3.92 12.98 8.73
CA ILE A 2 -3.40 11.66 9.08
C ILE A 2 -4.10 10.58 8.23
N PRO A 3 -3.36 9.61 7.64
CA PRO A 3 -3.95 8.49 6.89
C PRO A 3 -4.94 7.65 7.70
N ALA A 4 -5.74 6.85 7.01
CA ALA A 4 -6.49 5.76 7.65
C ALA A 4 -5.51 4.75 8.26
N THR A 5 -5.99 3.91 9.19
CA THR A 5 -5.24 2.72 9.59
C THR A 5 -5.15 1.78 8.40
N PHE A 6 -3.99 1.17 8.21
CA PHE A 6 -3.73 0.18 7.17
C PHE A 6 -2.70 -0.81 7.70
N ASP A 7 -2.73 -2.02 7.16
CA ASP A 7 -1.71 -3.02 7.45
C ASP A 7 -0.49 -2.81 6.55
N TYR A 8 0.69 -3.14 7.07
CA TYR A 8 1.95 -3.03 6.33
C TYR A 8 2.60 -4.39 6.20
N VAL A 9 2.73 -4.85 4.96
CA VAL A 9 3.47 -6.07 4.62
C VAL A 9 4.77 -5.70 3.95
N ARG A 10 5.89 -6.13 4.54
CA ARG A 10 7.21 -6.05 3.91
C ARG A 10 7.46 -7.34 3.13
N ALA A 11 7.36 -7.26 1.81
CA ALA A 11 7.73 -8.38 0.96
C ALA A 11 9.22 -8.74 1.08
N GLU A 12 9.51 -10.03 1.11
CA GLU A 12 10.87 -10.57 1.25
C GLU A 12 11.50 -10.94 -0.10
N SER A 13 10.69 -11.02 -1.15
CA SER A 13 11.11 -11.28 -2.53
C SER A 13 10.10 -10.67 -3.51
N ILE A 14 10.45 -10.65 -4.79
CA ILE A 14 9.53 -10.21 -5.86
C ILE A 14 8.31 -11.13 -5.92
N ASP A 15 8.52 -12.45 -5.87
CA ASP A 15 7.43 -13.43 -5.93
C ASP A 15 6.48 -13.29 -4.75
N HIS A 16 7.01 -13.05 -3.53
CA HIS A 16 6.19 -12.76 -2.36
C HIS A 16 5.36 -11.49 -2.57
N ALA A 17 5.94 -10.41 -3.08
CA ALA A 17 5.20 -9.17 -3.34
C ALA A 17 4.04 -9.38 -4.32
N VAL A 18 4.29 -10.11 -5.42
CA VAL A 18 3.26 -10.42 -6.42
C VAL A 18 2.17 -11.29 -5.84
N ALA A 19 2.53 -12.31 -5.04
CA ALA A 19 1.56 -13.17 -4.38
C ALA A 19 0.68 -12.40 -3.38
N THR A 20 1.27 -11.55 -2.54
CA THR A 20 0.52 -10.74 -1.56
C THR A 20 -0.42 -9.75 -2.26
N LEU A 21 0.03 -9.11 -3.35
CA LEU A 21 -0.84 -8.23 -4.14
C LEU A 21 -2.01 -9.01 -4.76
N ALA A 22 -1.77 -10.22 -5.26
CA ALA A 22 -2.82 -11.04 -5.83
C ALA A 22 -3.83 -11.51 -4.77
N GLU A 23 -3.36 -11.80 -3.55
CA GLU A 23 -4.20 -12.21 -2.41
C GLU A 23 -5.14 -11.09 -1.96
N HIS A 24 -4.64 -9.86 -1.85
CA HIS A 24 -5.38 -8.72 -1.30
C HIS A 24 -6.09 -7.86 -2.36
N GLY A 25 -5.75 -8.06 -3.64
CA GLY A 25 -6.41 -7.40 -4.77
C GLY A 25 -6.33 -5.88 -4.70
N ASP A 26 -7.48 -5.22 -4.86
CA ASP A 26 -7.57 -3.75 -4.92
C ASP A 26 -7.34 -3.06 -3.57
N GLU A 27 -7.47 -3.79 -2.46
CA GLU A 27 -7.21 -3.37 -1.08
C GLU A 27 -5.70 -3.39 -0.73
N ALA A 28 -4.84 -3.69 -1.70
CA ALA A 28 -3.40 -3.57 -1.53
C ALA A 28 -2.81 -2.60 -2.55
N LYS A 29 -1.87 -1.78 -2.08
CA LYS A 29 -1.07 -0.89 -2.94
C LYS A 29 0.41 -1.06 -2.64
N LEU A 30 1.20 -1.06 -3.72
CA LEU A 30 2.65 -1.05 -3.64
C LEU A 30 3.16 0.27 -3.04
N LEU A 31 4.04 0.16 -2.05
CA LEU A 31 4.76 1.29 -1.48
C LEU A 31 6.22 1.27 -1.97
N ALA A 32 6.53 2.12 -2.95
CA ALA A 32 7.89 2.39 -3.39
C ALA A 32 8.49 3.57 -2.58
N GLY A 33 8.83 4.68 -3.23
CA GLY A 33 9.33 5.89 -2.55
C GLY A 33 8.26 6.70 -1.79
N GLY A 34 6.96 6.35 -1.89
CA GLY A 34 5.88 6.94 -1.09
C GLY A 34 5.48 8.40 -1.39
N HIS A 35 6.20 9.14 -2.23
CA HIS A 35 6.01 10.57 -2.46
C HIS A 35 4.71 10.96 -3.19
N SER A 36 3.99 10.00 -3.76
CA SER A 36 2.66 10.22 -4.35
C SER A 36 1.56 9.58 -3.49
N LEU A 37 1.72 8.30 -3.14
CA LEU A 37 0.71 7.55 -2.39
C LEU A 37 0.49 8.11 -0.98
N LEU A 38 1.56 8.38 -0.22
CA LEU A 38 1.42 8.84 1.17
C LEU A 38 0.75 10.22 1.27
N PRO A 39 1.06 11.23 0.43
CA PRO A 39 0.29 12.47 0.39
C PRO A 39 -1.20 12.25 0.10
N LEU A 40 -1.55 11.39 -0.87
CA LEU A 40 -2.96 11.08 -1.18
C LEU A 40 -3.67 10.40 -0.01
N MET A 41 -3.01 9.46 0.68
CA MET A 41 -3.55 8.82 1.88
C MET A 41 -3.74 9.81 3.03
N LYS A 42 -2.79 10.73 3.25
CA LYS A 42 -2.92 11.80 4.25
C LYS A 42 -4.13 12.68 3.97
N LEU A 43 -4.47 12.90 2.71
CA LEU A 43 -5.65 13.64 2.23
C LEU A 43 -6.92 12.79 2.15
N ARG A 44 -6.86 11.49 2.47
CA ARG A 44 -7.97 10.52 2.35
C ARG A 44 -8.54 10.41 0.92
N LEU A 45 -7.70 10.69 -0.07
CA LEU A 45 -8.03 10.50 -1.50
C LEU A 45 -7.66 9.10 -2.00
N ALA A 46 -6.89 8.35 -1.21
CA ALA A 46 -6.58 6.94 -1.42
C ALA A 46 -6.65 6.21 -0.08
N ALA A 47 -7.26 5.03 -0.07
CA ALA A 47 -7.24 4.07 1.02
C ALA A 47 -6.93 2.71 0.38
N PRO A 48 -5.70 2.19 0.53
CA PRO A 48 -5.45 0.78 0.31
C PRO A 48 -6.20 -0.02 1.38
#